data_AF-A0A075MWV3-F1
#
_entry.id   AF-A0A075MWV3-F1
#
_cell.length_a   1.000
_cell.length_b   1.000
_cell.length_c   1.000
_cell.angle_alpha   90.00
_cell.angle_beta   90.00
_cell.angle_gamma   90.00
#
_symmetry.space_group_name_H-M   'P 1'
#
loop_
_entity.id
_entity.type
_entity.pdbx_description
1 polymer ?
#
loop_
_entity_poly.entity_id
_entity_poly.type
_entity_poly.pdbx_seq_one_letter_code
_entity_poly.pdbx_strand_id
1 'polypeptide(L)' 'MSGKEEERQDELRNLLQVVSDKGLRVLSIAELDRLRILLAAKDYSKNKKADRSRKKLLKKINAEMFDRHSPRRFF' A
#
# COMPACT_ATOMS: atom_id res chain seq x y z
N MET A 1 -19.64 -5.16 -17.37
CA MET A 1 -18.21 -4.80 -17.20
C MET A 1 -17.90 -4.26 -15.79
N SER A 2 -18.54 -4.79 -14.71
CA SER A 2 -18.44 -4.16 -13.37
C SER A 2 -17.54 -4.90 -12.36
N GLY A 3 -17.34 -6.22 -12.50
CA GLY A 3 -16.71 -7.04 -11.45
C GLY A 3 -15.23 -6.73 -11.16
N LYS A 4 -14.46 -6.32 -12.18
CA LYS A 4 -13.01 -6.08 -12.02
C LYS A 4 -12.68 -4.86 -11.15
N GLU A 5 -13.59 -3.91 -11.02
CA GLU A 5 -13.35 -2.72 -10.18
C GLU A 5 -13.69 -3.01 -8.71
N GLU A 6 -14.77 -3.74 -8.45
CA GLU A 6 -15.12 -4.21 -7.11
C GLU A 6 -14.04 -5.11 -6.53
N GLU A 7 -13.55 -6.07 -7.32
CA GLU A 7 -12.43 -6.95 -6.90
C GLU A 7 -11.19 -6.15 -6.47
N ARG A 8 -10.84 -5.09 -7.22
CA ARG A 8 -9.72 -4.20 -6.86
C ARG A 8 -9.96 -3.41 -5.58
N GLN A 9 -11.20 -2.99 -5.33
CA GLN A 9 -11.56 -2.26 -4.11
C GLN A 9 -11.53 -3.17 -2.89
N ASP A 10 -12.02 -4.40 -3.03
CA ASP A 10 -12.01 -5.41 -1.97
C ASP A 10 -10.59 -5.87 -1.66
N GLU A 11 -9.76 -6.10 -2.68
CA GLU A 11 -8.33 -6.40 -2.51
C GLU A 11 -7.61 -5.26 -1.76
N LEU A 12 -7.84 -4.01 -2.17
CA LEU A 12 -7.27 -2.85 -1.49
C LEU A 12 -7.72 -2.78 -0.02
N ARG A 13 -9.00 -3.01 0.25
CA ARG A 13 -9.54 -2.97 1.62
C ARG A 13 -8.93 -4.06 2.49
N ASN A 14 -8.81 -5.27 1.98
CA ASN A 14 -8.22 -6.40 2.68
C ASN A 14 -6.74 -6.14 3.01
N LEU A 15 -5.96 -5.67 2.04
CA LEU A 15 -4.55 -5.33 2.25
C LEU A 15 -4.40 -4.19 3.28
N LEU A 16 -5.24 -3.15 3.20
CA LEU A 16 -5.24 -2.07 4.18
C LEU A 16 -5.58 -2.55 5.59
N GLN A 17 -6.55 -3.47 5.73
CA GLN A 17 -6.92 -4.06 7.00
C GLN A 17 -5.74 -4.84 7.60
N VAL A 18 -5.09 -5.70 6.81
CA VAL A 18 -3.90 -6.44 7.25
C VAL A 18 -2.78 -5.51 7.70
N VAL A 19 -2.53 -4.42 6.96
CA VAL A 19 -1.53 -3.42 7.34
C VAL A 19 -1.89 -2.68 8.62
N SER A 20 -3.18 -2.38 8.81
CA SER A 20 -3.65 -1.72 10.03
C SER A 20 -3.50 -2.61 11.25
N ASP A 21 -3.81 -3.90 11.11
CA ASP A 21 -3.85 -4.85 12.24
C ASP A 21 -2.47 -5.41 12.56
N LYS A 22 -1.69 -5.76 11.54
CA LYS A 22 -0.43 -6.50 11.67
C LYS A 22 0.81 -5.71 11.22
N GLY A 23 0.62 -4.59 10.52
CA GLY A 23 1.69 -3.76 9.98
C GLY A 23 2.17 -4.19 8.59
N LEU A 24 2.97 -3.32 7.96
CA LEU A 24 3.53 -3.54 6.62
C LEU A 24 4.51 -4.71 6.53
N ARG A 25 5.11 -5.10 7.67
CA ARG A 25 6.12 -6.16 7.73
C ARG A 25 5.57 -7.55 7.43
N VAL A 26 4.27 -7.76 7.65
CA VAL A 26 3.61 -9.05 7.43
C VAL A 26 3.30 -9.31 5.96
N LEU A 27 3.16 -8.24 5.16
CA LEU A 27 2.97 -8.38 3.72
C LEU A 27 4.27 -8.84 3.05
N SER A 28 4.14 -9.66 2.02
CA SER A 28 5.21 -9.99 1.07
C SER A 28 5.55 -8.79 0.17
N ILE A 29 6.68 -8.84 -0.54
CA ILE A 29 7.07 -7.79 -1.49
C ILE A 29 6.02 -7.65 -2.60
N ALA A 30 5.46 -8.77 -3.08
CA ALA A 30 4.41 -8.77 -4.09
C ALA A 30 3.13 -8.09 -3.60
N GLU A 31 2.70 -8.37 -2.37
CA GLU A 31 1.52 -7.73 -1.77
C GLU A 31 1.76 -6.24 -1.46
N LEU A 32 2.97 -5.87 -1.06
CA LEU A 32 3.35 -4.46 -0.88
C LEU A 32 3.29 -3.69 -2.20
N ASP A 33 3.79 -4.27 -3.30
CA ASP A 33 3.71 -3.64 -4.61
C ASP A 33 2.26 -3.59 -5.14
N ARG A 34 1.46 -4.64 -4.91
CA ARG A 34 0.01 -4.63 -5.19
C ARG A 34 -0.70 -3.50 -4.46
N LEU A 35 -0.48 -3.38 -3.15
CA LEU A 35 -1.04 -2.31 -2.33
C LEU A 35 -0.62 -0.93 -2.85
N ARG A 36 0.64 -0.79 -3.27
CA ARG A 36 1.17 0.46 -3.86
C ARG A 36 0.44 0.84 -5.15
N ILE A 37 0.26 -0.10 -6.07
CA ILE A 37 -0.43 0.10 -7.36
C ILE A 37 -1.88 0.49 -7.11
N LEU A 38 -2.59 -0.24 -6.25
CA LEU A 38 -4.01 0.03 -5.93
C LEU A 38 -4.21 1.40 -5.28
N LEU A 39 -3.32 1.79 -4.36
CA LEU A 39 -3.34 3.13 -3.74
C LEU A 39 -3.01 4.25 -4.73
N ALA A 40 -2.07 4.01 -5.65
CA ALA A 40 -1.70 4.99 -6.67
C ALA A 40 -2.85 5.22 -7.67
N ALA A 41 -3.53 4.14 -8.07
CA ALA A 41 -4.66 4.18 -9.01
C ALA A 41 -5.89 4.89 -8.43
N LYS A 42 -6.09 4.82 -7.11
CA LYS A 42 -7.26 5.44 -6.47
C LYS A 42 -7.09 6.94 -6.33
N ASP A 43 -8.00 7.71 -6.94
CA ASP A 43 -8.01 9.16 -6.82
C ASP A 43 -8.69 9.62 -5.53
N TYR A 44 -7.92 10.30 -4.67
CA TYR A 44 -8.39 10.92 -3.43
C TYR A 44 -8.32 12.46 -3.49
N SER A 45 -8.20 13.04 -4.69
CA SER A 45 -8.14 14.50 -4.93
C SER A 45 -9.24 15.28 -4.20
N LYS A 46 -10.44 14.69 -4.10
CA LYS A 46 -11.61 15.26 -3.42
C LYS A 46 -11.49 15.32 -1.89
N ASN A 47 -10.55 14.60 -1.29
CA ASN A 47 -10.37 14.55 0.17
C ASN A 47 -8.91 14.75 0.58
N LYS A 48 -8.56 15.98 0.97
CA LYS A 48 -7.22 16.37 1.43
C LYS A 48 -6.70 15.56 2.62
N LYS A 49 -7.57 15.02 3.48
CA LYS A 49 -7.17 14.19 4.62
C LYS A 49 -6.80 12.78 4.15
N ALA A 50 -7.62 12.21 3.27
CA ALA A 50 -7.38 10.91 2.67
C ALA A 50 -6.12 10.92 1.77
N ASP A 51 -5.93 11.93 0.92
CA ASP A 51 -4.74 12.03 0.06
C ASP A 51 -3.44 12.19 0.89
N ARG A 52 -3.47 12.95 1.98
CA ARG A 52 -2.34 13.01 2.93
C ARG A 52 -2.04 11.67 3.57
N SER A 53 -3.06 10.93 4.00
CA SER A 53 -2.90 9.59 4.57
C SER A 53 -2.32 8.61 3.55
N ARG A 54 -2.86 8.61 2.33
CA ARG A 54 -2.38 7.82 1.19
C ARG A 54 -0.91 8.05 0.89
N LYS A 55 -0.50 9.32 0.75
CA LYS A 55 0.90 9.69 0.50
C LYS A 55 1.83 9.21 1.60
N LYS A 56 1.42 9.32 2.87
CA LYS A 56 2.18 8.79 4.01
C LYS A 56 2.32 7.27 3.93
N LEU A 57 1.24 6.56 3.60
CA LEU A 57 1.25 5.10 3.48
C LEU A 57 2.14 4.64 2.32
N LEU A 58 2.04 5.27 1.15
CA LEU A 58 2.92 5.01 0.00
C LEU A 58 4.40 5.20 0.36
N LYS A 59 4.74 6.26 1.10
CA LYS A 59 6.11 6.49 1.56
C LYS A 59 6.60 5.36 2.49
N LYS A 60 5.75 4.88 3.40
CA LYS A 60 6.08 3.75 4.29
C LYS A 60 6.27 2.45 3.51
N ILE A 61 5.40 2.17 2.53
CA ILE A 61 5.52 0.99 1.65
C ILE A 61 6.85 1.01 0.89
N ASN A 62 7.18 2.15 0.26
CA ASN A 62 8.44 2.29 -0.48
C ASN A 62 9.67 2.14 0.43
N ALA A 63 9.63 2.68 1.66
CA ALA A 63 10.71 2.52 2.63
C ALA A 63 10.87 1.06 3.07
N GLU A 64 9.77 0.37 3.39
CA GLU A 64 9.77 -1.05 3.75
C GLU A 64 10.28 -1.93 2.58
N MET A 65 9.88 -1.64 1.34
CA MET A 65 10.42 -2.32 0.16
C MET A 65 11.92 -2.07 0.00
N PHE A 66 12.37 -0.83 0.18
CA PHE A 66 13.80 -0.49 0.10
C PHE A 66 14.62 -1.19 1.17
N ASP A 67 14.15 -1.19 2.43
CA ASP A 67 14.80 -1.87 3.55
C ASP A 67 14.90 -3.39 3.32
N ARG A 68 13.93 -3.99 2.62
CA ARG A 68 13.96 -5.42 2.24
C ARG A 68 14.91 -5.72 1.08
N HIS A 69 14.98 -4.82 0.10
CA HIS A 69 15.87 -4.98 -1.05
C HIS A 69 17.33 -4.64 -0.72
N SER A 70 17.54 -3.72 0.22
CA SER A 70 18.84 -3.27 0.69
C SER A 70 18.94 -3.61 2.17
N PRO A 71 19.33 -4.86 2.53
CA PRO A 71 19.60 -5.19 3.93
C PRO A 71 20.65 -4.20 4.39
N ARG A 72 20.29 -3.33 5.33
CA ARG A 72 21.11 -2.20 5.82
C ARG A 72 22.57 -2.61 5.81
N ARG A 73 23.29 -2.11 4.81
CA ARG A 73 24.74 -2.23 4.72
C ARG A 73 25.26 -1.27 5.77
N PHE A 74 25.27 -1.74 7.01
CA PHE A 74 26.06 -1.14 8.07
C PHE A 74 27.51 -1.33 7.64
N PHE A 75 28.14 -0.23 7.21
CA PHE A 75 29.59 -0.10 7.11
C PHE A 75 30.00 0.97 8.11
#